data_AF-A0A1X1TZA6-F1
#
_entry.id   AF-A0A1X1TZA6-F1
#
_cell.length_a   1.000
_cell.length_b   1.000
_cell.length_c   1.000
_cell.angle_alpha   90.00
_cell.angle_beta   90.00
_cell.angle_gamma   90.00
#
_symmetry.space_group_name_H-M   'P 1'
#
loop_
_entity.id
_entity.type
_entity.pdbx_description
1 polymer ?
#
loop_
_entity_poly.entity_id
_entity_poly.type
_entity_poly.pdbx_seq_one_letter_code
_entity_poly.pdbx_strand_id
1 'polypeptide(L)'
;MIGLAAAAAIVVVVVVALIAQKNSNNVSTASAPGTNTQTNAATEPVYANTPTSAYTPPPDPHQQLQQLAAQDQPYIVSNLADHWVPQLSSKLGVPPWTYDSEDGVTYDSDQLILQDYQRLRQLYDARLAWSGDWSNWDGPNFWVTIVPLTFPSPSSVLNWCAGKGLDKDHCSAQIVSKTAGRYGTHG
;
A
#
# COMPACT_ATOMS: atom_id res chain seq x y z
N MET A 1 -27.38 52.07 -21.77
CA MET A 1 -27.84 51.30 -22.94
C MET A 1 -27.58 49.83 -22.64
N ILE A 2 -28.63 49.02 -22.78
CA ILE A 2 -28.67 47.59 -22.53
C ILE A 2 -27.83 46.86 -23.60
N GLY A 3 -27.03 45.87 -23.19
CA GLY A 3 -26.30 44.98 -24.09
C GLY A 3 -26.16 43.60 -23.44
N LEU A 4 -26.89 42.63 -23.98
CA LEU A 4 -27.25 41.33 -23.39
C LEU A 4 -26.08 40.42 -22.95
N ALA A 5 -26.39 39.62 -21.94
CA ALA A 5 -25.66 38.44 -21.48
C ALA A 5 -25.69 37.28 -22.49
N ALA A 6 -24.69 36.41 -22.43
CA ALA A 6 -24.81 35.01 -22.81
C ALA A 6 -23.88 34.16 -21.93
N ALA A 7 -24.42 33.67 -20.81
CA ALA A 7 -23.85 32.57 -20.04
C ALA A 7 -24.31 31.26 -20.70
N ALA A 8 -23.38 30.44 -21.18
CA ALA A 8 -23.69 29.11 -21.68
C ALA A 8 -23.59 28.11 -20.52
N ALA A 9 -24.73 27.76 -19.95
CA ALA A 9 -24.90 26.61 -19.07
C ALA A 9 -24.99 25.34 -19.92
N ILE A 10 -24.17 24.31 -19.63
CA ILE A 10 -24.31 22.98 -20.24
C ILE A 10 -25.00 22.07 -19.22
N VAL A 11 -26.21 21.65 -19.58
CA VAL A 11 -27.09 20.77 -18.82
C VAL A 11 -26.75 19.30 -19.10
N VAL A 12 -26.31 18.63 -18.04
CA VAL A 12 -26.54 17.24 -17.58
C VAL A 12 -27.24 16.25 -18.52
N VAL A 13 -26.61 15.07 -18.71
CA VAL A 13 -27.33 13.78 -18.78
C VAL A 13 -26.62 12.76 -17.89
N VAL A 14 -27.22 12.52 -16.72
CA VAL A 14 -26.90 11.42 -15.81
C VAL A 14 -27.69 10.20 -16.27
N VAL A 15 -27.01 9.07 -16.55
CA VAL A 15 -27.65 7.77 -16.70
C VAL A 15 -27.27 6.90 -15.50
N VAL A 16 -28.19 6.83 -14.55
CA VAL A 16 -28.20 5.85 -13.46
C VAL A 16 -28.85 4.58 -13.98
N ALA A 17 -28.10 3.47 -14.01
CA ALA A 17 -28.65 2.13 -14.18
C ALA A 17 -28.41 1.34 -12.89
N LEU A 18 -29.45 1.26 -12.06
CA LEU A 18 -29.54 0.38 -10.90
C LEU A 18 -29.83 -1.04 -11.39
N ILE A 19 -28.88 -1.97 -11.25
CA ILE A 19 -29.19 -3.40 -11.35
C ILE A 19 -29.36 -3.93 -9.93
N ALA A 20 -30.61 -3.98 -9.50
CA ALA A 20 -31.03 -4.75 -8.34
C ALA A 20 -30.95 -6.24 -8.68
N GLN A 21 -30.13 -6.99 -7.95
CA GLN A 21 -30.25 -8.45 -7.92
C GLN A 21 -30.22 -8.92 -6.47
N LYS A 22 -31.39 -8.80 -5.86
CA LYS A 22 -31.77 -9.45 -4.60
C LYS A 22 -31.88 -10.95 -4.88
N ASN A 23 -30.83 -11.71 -4.57
CA ASN A 23 -30.95 -13.17 -4.46
C ASN A 23 -31.08 -13.55 -2.99
N SER A 24 -32.30 -13.40 -2.46
CA SER A 24 -32.68 -13.94 -1.16
C SER A 24 -33.08 -15.40 -1.35
N ASN A 25 -32.13 -16.32 -1.19
CA ASN A 25 -32.46 -17.74 -1.05
C ASN A 25 -32.30 -18.15 0.41
N ASN A 26 -33.45 -18.05 1.08
CA ASN A 26 -33.90 -18.64 2.33
C ASN A 26 -32.90 -19.49 3.13
N VAL A 27 -32.65 -19.05 4.36
CA VAL A 27 -32.28 -19.93 5.48
C VAL A 27 -33.48 -20.84 5.75
N SER A 28 -33.35 -22.11 5.42
CA SER A 28 -34.23 -23.16 5.94
C SER A 28 -33.43 -23.99 6.93
N THR A 29 -33.60 -23.69 8.21
CA THR A 29 -33.35 -24.61 9.31
C THR A 29 -34.43 -25.70 9.27
N ALA A 30 -34.03 -26.97 9.09
CA ALA A 30 -34.91 -28.11 9.31
C ALA A 30 -34.12 -29.29 9.91
N SER A 31 -34.67 -29.79 11.02
CA SER A 31 -34.17 -30.83 11.92
C SER A 31 -34.14 -32.23 11.31
N ALA A 32 -33.26 -33.10 11.84
CA ALA A 32 -33.25 -34.57 11.66
C ALA A 32 -34.50 -35.25 12.31
N PRO A 33 -34.72 -36.60 12.30
CA PRO A 33 -33.96 -37.72 11.72
C PRO A 33 -34.80 -38.81 10.97
N GLY A 34 -34.16 -39.75 10.27
CA GLY A 34 -34.82 -40.98 9.77
C GLY A 34 -33.88 -41.92 9.01
N THR A 35 -33.92 -43.20 9.33
CA THR A 35 -32.87 -44.23 9.10
C THR A 35 -33.31 -45.32 8.11
N ASN A 36 -32.33 -45.92 7.39
CA ASN A 36 -32.34 -47.16 6.57
C ASN A 36 -32.93 -47.05 5.14
N THR A 37 -32.35 -47.59 4.05
CA THR A 37 -31.56 -48.84 3.88
C THR A 37 -30.80 -48.85 2.51
N GLN A 38 -29.60 -49.45 2.50
CA GLN A 38 -28.87 -50.20 1.44
C GLN A 38 -29.66 -50.56 0.14
N THR A 39 -29.14 -50.68 -1.09
CA THR A 39 -27.79 -50.87 -1.70
C THR A 39 -27.97 -50.65 -3.21
N ASN A 40 -27.00 -50.09 -3.93
CA ASN A 40 -26.73 -50.43 -5.34
C ASN A 40 -25.37 -49.83 -5.75
N ALA A 41 -24.37 -50.70 -5.85
CA ALA A 41 -23.08 -50.36 -6.44
C ALA A 41 -23.23 -50.36 -7.97
N ALA A 42 -23.05 -49.20 -8.60
CA ALA A 42 -22.81 -49.07 -10.03
C ALA A 42 -21.89 -47.87 -10.27
N THR A 43 -20.64 -48.20 -10.60
CA THR A 43 -19.61 -47.43 -11.33
C THR A 43 -19.45 -45.95 -10.97
N GLU A 44 -18.48 -45.68 -10.11
CA GLU A 44 -17.97 -44.34 -9.81
C GLU A 44 -17.17 -43.80 -11.01
N PRO A 45 -17.50 -42.64 -11.59
CA PRO A 45 -16.56 -41.91 -12.41
C PRO A 45 -15.46 -41.36 -11.49
N VAL A 46 -14.20 -41.65 -11.81
CA VAL A 46 -13.04 -41.05 -11.13
C VAL A 46 -13.11 -39.54 -11.37
N TYR A 47 -13.61 -38.80 -10.38
CA TYR A 47 -13.47 -37.36 -10.34
C TYR A 47 -11.99 -37.07 -10.15
N ALA A 48 -11.38 -36.42 -11.13
CA ALA A 48 -10.04 -35.86 -10.98
C ALA A 48 -10.02 -34.98 -9.72
N ASN A 49 -9.08 -35.26 -8.82
CA ASN A 49 -8.83 -34.44 -7.64
C ASN A 49 -8.37 -33.05 -8.09
N THR A 50 -9.30 -32.13 -8.28
CA THR A 50 -9.00 -30.70 -8.35
C THR A 50 -8.32 -30.34 -7.03
N PRO A 51 -7.08 -29.78 -7.02
CA PRO A 51 -6.47 -29.38 -5.77
C PRO A 51 -7.34 -28.30 -5.13
N THR A 52 -7.93 -28.64 -3.99
CA THR A 52 -8.56 -27.66 -3.09
C THR A 52 -7.48 -26.66 -2.73
N SER A 53 -7.51 -25.48 -3.33
CA SER A 53 -6.66 -24.37 -2.92
C SER A 53 -6.99 -24.09 -1.47
N ALA A 54 -6.12 -24.51 -0.55
CA ALA A 54 -6.28 -24.22 0.85
C ALA A 54 -6.36 -22.69 1.00
N TYR A 55 -7.40 -22.21 1.68
CA TYR A 55 -7.47 -20.82 2.07
C TYR A 55 -6.37 -20.57 3.11
N THR A 56 -5.25 -20.02 2.66
CA THR A 56 -4.25 -19.45 3.56
C THR A 56 -4.75 -18.06 3.94
N PRO A 57 -5.01 -17.78 5.23
CA PRO A 57 -5.31 -16.42 5.66
C PRO A 57 -4.23 -15.46 5.18
N PRO A 58 -4.58 -14.20 4.86
CA PRO A 58 -3.56 -13.21 4.53
C PRO A 58 -2.54 -13.11 5.67
N PRO A 59 -1.25 -12.93 5.35
CA PRO A 59 -0.21 -12.80 6.36
C PRO A 59 -0.51 -11.64 7.31
N ASP A 60 0.06 -11.69 8.52
CA ASP A 60 -0.04 -10.55 9.42
C ASP A 60 0.59 -9.29 8.79
N PRO A 61 0.10 -8.07 9.09
CA PRO A 61 0.58 -6.86 8.42
C PRO A 61 2.08 -6.61 8.56
N HIS A 62 2.67 -7.00 9.69
CA HIS A 62 4.10 -6.88 9.92
C HIS A 62 4.89 -7.82 8.99
N GLN A 63 4.51 -9.10 8.91
CA GLN A 63 5.07 -10.05 7.95
C GLN A 63 4.90 -9.57 6.52
N GLN A 64 3.76 -8.95 6.20
CA GLN A 64 3.55 -8.38 4.87
C GLN A 64 4.50 -7.22 4.58
N LEU A 65 4.71 -6.29 5.52
CA LEU A 65 5.71 -5.23 5.39
C LEU A 65 7.13 -5.79 5.22
N GLN A 66 7.49 -6.83 5.99
CA GLN A 66 8.78 -7.51 5.86
C GLN A 66 8.96 -8.13 4.47
N GLN A 67 7.93 -8.82 3.96
CA GLN A 67 7.96 -9.44 2.62
C GLN A 67 8.09 -8.38 1.52
N LEU A 68 7.34 -7.28 1.62
CA LEU A 68 7.39 -6.16 0.67
C LEU A 68 8.76 -5.48 0.68
N ALA A 69 9.32 -5.19 1.85
CA ALA A 69 10.65 -4.61 1.98
C ALA A 69 11.71 -5.55 1.40
N ALA A 70 11.64 -6.85 1.70
CA ALA A 70 12.55 -7.85 1.14
C ALA A 70 12.44 -7.96 -0.39
N GLN A 71 11.23 -7.84 -0.94
CA GLN A 71 10.99 -7.85 -2.38
C GLN A 71 11.55 -6.60 -3.08
N ASP A 72 11.41 -5.42 -2.46
CA ASP A 72 11.89 -4.16 -3.02
C ASP A 72 13.42 -3.99 -2.85
N GLN A 73 14.03 -4.65 -1.86
CA GLN A 73 15.45 -4.47 -1.50
C GLN A 73 16.44 -4.62 -2.66
N PRO A 74 16.37 -5.66 -3.52
CA PRO A 74 17.31 -5.79 -4.64
C PRO A 74 17.22 -4.62 -5.63
N TYR A 75 16.01 -4.09 -5.85
CA TYR A 75 15.81 -2.93 -6.72
C TYR A 75 16.43 -1.67 -6.11
N ILE A 76 16.19 -1.43 -4.81
CA ILE A 76 16.76 -0.27 -4.11
C ILE A 76 18.29 -0.31 -4.17
N VAL A 77 18.90 -1.47 -3.89
CA VAL A 77 20.37 -1.61 -3.96
C VAL A 77 20.92 -1.36 -5.36
N SER A 78 20.26 -1.88 -6.39
CA SER A 78 20.80 -1.81 -7.76
C SER A 78 20.56 -0.46 -8.45
N ASN A 79 19.53 0.29 -8.06
CA ASN A 79 19.10 1.49 -8.79
C ASN A 79 19.11 2.78 -7.96
N LEU A 80 18.99 2.69 -6.64
CA LEU A 80 18.75 3.86 -5.78
C LEU A 80 19.88 4.10 -4.78
N ALA A 81 20.69 3.07 -4.50
CA ALA A 81 21.77 3.18 -3.53
C ALA A 81 22.76 4.28 -3.92
N ASP A 82 23.22 5.02 -2.92
CA ASP A 82 24.21 6.11 -3.02
C ASP A 82 23.76 7.30 -3.91
N HIS A 83 22.46 7.41 -4.20
CA HIS A 83 21.84 8.53 -4.89
C HIS A 83 20.83 9.26 -4.01
N TRP A 84 20.56 10.54 -4.32
CA TRP A 84 19.45 11.28 -3.69
C TRP A 84 18.11 10.79 -4.24
N VAL A 85 17.20 10.43 -3.34
CA VAL A 85 15.84 9.98 -3.64
C VAL A 85 14.82 10.77 -2.83
N PRO A 86 13.57 10.93 -3.34
CA PRO A 86 12.46 11.41 -2.54
C PRO A 86 12.02 10.34 -1.53
N GLN A 87 11.99 10.69 -0.25
CA GLN A 87 11.39 9.89 0.81
C GLN A 87 10.02 10.49 1.16
N LEU A 88 8.96 9.69 1.04
CA LEU A 88 7.57 10.13 1.25
C LEU A 88 7.07 9.88 2.67
N SER A 89 7.58 8.85 3.33
CA SER A 89 7.21 8.56 4.72
C SER A 89 8.29 7.79 5.45
N SER A 90 8.31 7.96 6.78
CA SER A 90 9.11 7.18 7.72
C SER A 90 8.27 6.91 8.96
N LYS A 91 7.80 5.67 9.12
CA LYS A 91 6.84 5.30 10.16
C LYS A 91 7.45 4.26 11.12
N LEU A 92 7.28 4.51 12.43
CA LEU A 92 7.73 3.64 13.50
C LEU A 92 6.55 2.78 13.98
N GLY A 93 6.61 1.47 13.73
CA GLY A 93 5.56 0.50 14.12
C GLY A 93 5.53 0.13 15.61
N VAL A 94 6.38 0.76 16.43
CA VAL A 94 6.50 0.49 17.88
C VAL A 94 6.47 1.80 18.68
N PRO A 95 6.10 1.79 19.98
CA PRO A 95 6.13 2.99 20.81
C PRO A 95 7.50 3.72 20.76
N PRO A 96 7.54 5.07 20.67
CA PRO A 96 6.42 6.01 20.83
C PRO A 96 5.49 6.20 19.61
N TRP A 97 5.59 5.39 18.56
CA TRP A 97 4.86 5.49 17.29
C TRP A 97 5.11 6.80 16.54
N THR A 98 4.89 6.79 15.22
CA THR A 98 4.90 8.03 14.44
C THR A 98 3.52 8.68 14.50
N TYR A 99 3.46 9.91 14.99
CA TYR A 99 2.31 10.79 14.79
C TYR A 99 2.55 11.67 13.58
N ASP A 100 1.56 11.74 12.70
CA ASP A 100 1.54 12.61 11.55
C ASP A 100 0.49 13.70 11.79
N SER A 101 0.94 14.95 11.85
CA SER A 101 0.09 16.06 12.26
C SER A 101 -0.86 16.54 11.17
N GLU A 102 -0.61 16.14 9.92
CA GLU A 102 -1.33 16.64 8.76
C GLU A 102 -2.50 15.73 8.39
N ASP A 103 -2.30 14.41 8.51
CA ASP A 103 -3.40 13.43 8.45
C ASP A 103 -4.12 13.26 9.80
N GLY A 104 -3.51 13.70 10.91
CA GLY A 104 -4.05 13.55 12.26
C GLY A 104 -4.02 12.10 12.76
N VAL A 105 -3.13 11.27 12.19
CA VAL A 105 -3.05 9.84 12.45
C VAL A 105 -1.81 9.52 13.28
N THR A 106 -2.02 8.75 14.35
CA THR A 106 -0.94 7.99 14.99
C THR A 106 -0.83 6.64 14.31
N TYR A 107 0.33 6.34 13.75
CA TYR A 107 0.64 5.04 13.15
C TYR A 107 0.98 4.04 14.25
N ASP A 108 -0.05 3.66 15.01
CA ASP A 108 0.07 2.79 16.19
C ASP A 108 0.06 1.29 15.89
N SER A 109 -0.11 0.93 14.62
CA SER A 109 -0.17 -0.45 14.15
C SER A 109 0.44 -0.61 12.76
N ASP A 110 1.03 -1.78 12.50
CA ASP A 110 1.59 -2.13 11.19
C ASP A 110 0.53 -2.15 10.07
N GLN A 111 -0.74 -2.35 10.42
CA GLN A 111 -1.85 -2.27 9.46
C GLN A 111 -2.01 -0.87 8.87
N LEU A 112 -1.85 0.19 9.66
CA LEU A 112 -1.91 1.58 9.17
C LEU A 112 -0.69 1.90 8.31
N ILE A 113 0.49 1.44 8.71
CA ILE A 113 1.74 1.63 7.95
C ILE A 113 1.65 0.93 6.59
N LEU A 114 1.13 -0.30 6.57
CA LEU A 114 0.90 -1.06 5.33
C LEU A 114 -0.07 -0.34 4.39
N GLN A 115 -1.15 0.24 4.91
CA GLN A 115 -2.12 0.99 4.11
C GLN A 115 -1.50 2.27 3.52
N ASP A 116 -0.72 3.02 4.31
CA ASP A 116 0.00 4.19 3.81
C ASP A 116 1.00 3.81 2.72
N TYR A 117 1.82 2.78 2.94
CA TYR A 117 2.74 2.29 1.91
C TYR A 117 2.00 1.88 0.63
N GLN A 118 0.88 1.14 0.72
CA GLN A 118 0.12 0.71 -0.45
C GLN A 118 -0.44 1.90 -1.23
N ARG A 119 -0.94 2.92 -0.54
CA ARG A 119 -1.39 4.18 -1.16
C ARG A 119 -0.24 4.87 -1.88
N LEU A 120 0.91 5.03 -1.23
CA LEU A 120 2.09 5.67 -1.82
C LEU A 120 2.67 4.87 -2.99
N ARG A 121 2.65 3.53 -2.91
CA ARG A 121 3.01 2.62 -4.02
C ARG A 121 2.14 2.89 -5.23
N GLN A 122 0.82 3.03 -5.06
CA GLN A 122 -0.10 3.29 -6.16
C GLN A 122 0.11 4.67 -6.79
N LEU A 123 0.39 5.69 -5.97
CA LEU A 123 0.52 7.08 -6.44
C LEU A 123 1.88 7.38 -7.08
N TYR A 124 2.96 6.78 -6.57
CA TYR A 124 4.33 7.16 -6.92
C TYR A 124 5.22 5.99 -7.37
N ASP A 125 4.66 4.79 -7.54
CA ASP A 125 5.42 3.54 -7.70
C ASP A 125 6.48 3.39 -6.59
N ALA A 126 6.15 3.77 -5.36
CA ALA A 126 7.12 3.81 -4.27
C ALA A 126 7.75 2.43 -3.94
N ARG A 127 8.89 2.40 -3.26
CA ARG A 127 9.56 1.20 -2.76
C ARG A 127 9.58 1.26 -1.24
N LEU A 128 9.41 0.12 -0.58
CA LEU A 128 9.51 0.00 0.86
C LEU A 128 10.93 -0.38 1.25
N ALA A 129 11.51 0.35 2.18
CA ALA A 129 12.78 0.03 2.81
C ALA A 129 12.57 -0.19 4.32
N TRP A 130 13.25 -1.20 4.86
CA TRP A 130 13.46 -1.30 6.30
C TRP A 130 14.71 -0.51 6.67
N SER A 131 14.60 0.47 7.56
CA SER A 131 15.71 1.39 7.83
C SER A 131 16.92 0.71 8.48
N GLY A 132 16.72 -0.43 9.16
CA GLY A 132 17.78 -1.20 9.79
C GLY A 132 18.77 -1.87 8.82
N ASP A 133 18.42 -1.95 7.54
CA ASP A 133 19.29 -2.56 6.51
C ASP A 133 20.35 -1.58 5.95
N TRP A 134 20.37 -0.33 6.45
CA TRP A 134 21.13 0.78 5.87
C TRP A 134 21.81 1.61 6.96
N SER A 135 22.94 2.25 6.62
CA SER A 135 23.80 2.91 7.61
C SER A 135 23.41 4.35 7.92
N ASN A 136 22.69 5.00 7.01
CA ASN A 136 22.53 6.44 6.97
C ASN A 136 21.14 6.97 7.36
N TRP A 137 20.18 6.09 7.65
CA TRP A 137 18.95 6.50 8.33
C TRP A 137 19.19 6.76 9.82
N ASP A 138 18.44 7.73 10.38
CA ASP A 138 18.60 8.17 11.77
C ASP A 138 18.17 7.14 12.81
N GLY A 139 17.37 6.14 12.42
CA GLY A 139 16.99 5.03 13.28
C GLY A 139 16.92 3.70 12.52
N PRO A 140 17.14 2.56 13.19
CA PRO A 140 17.22 1.25 12.54
C PRO A 140 15.88 0.49 12.46
N ASN A 141 14.78 1.12 12.88
CA ASN A 141 13.50 0.45 13.12
C ASN A 141 12.29 1.11 12.44
N PHE A 142 12.52 1.80 11.33
CA PHE A 142 11.49 2.52 10.59
C PHE A 142 11.14 1.79 9.29
N TRP A 143 9.85 1.81 8.96
CA TRP A 143 9.34 1.54 7.63
C TRP A 143 9.42 2.81 6.81
N VAL A 144 10.26 2.82 5.77
CA VAL A 144 10.55 4.01 4.98
C VAL A 144 10.03 3.81 3.56
N THR A 145 9.23 4.75 3.07
CA THR A 145 8.68 4.71 1.71
C THR A 145 9.41 5.71 0.81
N ILE A 146 10.08 5.22 -0.24
CA ILE A 146 10.88 6.05 -1.16
C ILE A 146 10.36 5.98 -2.60
N VAL A 147 10.54 7.04 -3.37
CA VAL A 147 10.19 7.06 -4.80
C VAL A 147 11.37 6.49 -5.61
N PRO A 148 11.14 5.63 -6.62
CA PRO A 148 12.22 5.03 -7.42
C PRO A 148 12.79 5.99 -8.47
N LEU A 149 13.14 7.21 -8.05
CA LEU A 149 13.76 8.25 -8.85
C LEU A 149 15.04 8.73 -8.17
N THR A 150 16.10 8.87 -8.95
CA THR A 150 17.39 9.38 -8.48
C THR A 150 17.62 10.81 -8.96
N PHE A 151 18.29 11.59 -8.14
CA PHE A 151 18.59 12.99 -8.38
C PHE A 151 20.07 13.29 -8.07
N PRO A 152 20.66 14.30 -8.73
CA PRO A 152 22.05 14.66 -8.50
C PRO A 152 22.27 15.45 -7.20
N SER A 153 21.22 15.99 -6.59
CA SER A 153 21.30 16.87 -5.42
C SER A 153 20.03 16.81 -4.57
N PRO A 154 20.10 17.15 -3.27
CA PRO A 154 18.92 17.21 -2.42
C PRO A 154 17.94 18.29 -2.88
N SER A 155 18.43 19.45 -3.34
CA SER A 155 17.57 20.52 -3.86
C SER A 155 16.75 20.08 -5.07
N SER A 156 17.31 19.20 -5.93
CA SER A 156 16.55 18.63 -7.06
C SER A 156 15.43 17.70 -6.59
N VAL A 157 15.63 16.95 -5.50
CA VAL A 157 14.57 16.16 -4.87
C VAL A 157 13.49 17.07 -4.30
N LEU A 158 13.86 18.08 -3.53
CA LEU A 158 12.90 19.00 -2.90
C LEU A 158 12.08 19.78 -3.95
N ASN A 159 12.70 20.17 -5.07
CA ASN A 159 11.97 20.77 -6.19
C ASN A 159 10.96 19.80 -6.81
N TRP A 160 11.30 18.51 -6.90
CA TRP A 160 10.36 17.48 -7.34
C TRP A 160 9.21 17.31 -6.34
N CYS A 161 9.50 17.27 -5.03
CA CYS A 161 8.49 17.21 -3.97
C CYS A 161 7.49 18.38 -4.09
N ALA A 162 8.00 19.61 -4.18
CA ALA A 162 7.18 20.81 -4.35
C ALA A 162 6.34 20.77 -5.64
N GLY A 163 6.91 20.27 -6.74
CA GLY A 163 6.20 20.06 -8.00
C GLY A 163 5.07 19.01 -7.93
N LYS A 164 5.10 18.13 -6.91
CA LYS A 164 4.01 17.20 -6.58
C LYS A 164 3.03 17.74 -5.54
N GLY A 165 3.23 18.98 -5.07
CA GLY A 165 2.42 19.57 -4.01
C GLY A 165 2.69 18.94 -2.64
N LEU A 166 3.85 18.30 -2.45
CA LEU A 166 4.28 17.74 -1.17
C LEU A 166 5.21 18.74 -0.48
N ASP A 167 4.91 19.06 0.77
CA ASP A 167 5.76 19.89 1.62
C ASP A 167 6.83 19.04 2.33
N LYS A 168 7.55 19.68 3.25
CA LYS A 168 8.66 19.08 4.01
C LYS A 168 8.24 17.92 4.92
N ASP A 169 6.96 17.85 5.30
CA ASP A 169 6.45 16.85 6.23
C ASP A 169 5.98 15.60 5.44
N HIS A 170 5.60 15.78 4.18
CA HIS A 170 5.23 14.71 3.26
C HIS A 170 6.32 14.24 2.29
N CYS A 171 7.45 14.96 2.18
CA CYS A 171 8.53 14.61 1.26
C CYS A 171 9.87 15.24 1.67
N SER A 172 10.89 14.40 1.84
CA SER A 172 12.26 14.84 2.14
C SER A 172 13.27 14.29 1.13
N ALA A 173 14.45 14.91 1.09
CA ALA A 173 15.58 14.40 0.32
C ALA A 173 16.41 13.43 1.16
N GLN A 174 16.64 12.23 0.64
CA GLN A 174 17.35 11.16 1.33
C GLN A 174 18.39 10.52 0.41
N ILE A 175 19.60 10.25 0.90
CA ILE A 175 20.46 9.22 0.28
C ILE A 175 20.11 7.88 0.91
N VAL A 176 20.08 6.79 0.14
CA VAL A 176 19.95 5.44 0.69
C VAL A 176 21.29 4.73 0.54
N SER A 177 21.98 4.42 1.64
CA SER A 177 23.36 3.88 1.55
C SER A 177 23.66 2.88 2.65
N LYS A 178 24.49 1.88 2.32
CA LYS A 178 25.03 0.91 3.29
C LYS A 178 26.36 1.33 3.88
N THR A 179 27.00 2.37 3.34
CA THR A 179 28.36 2.78 3.71
C THR A 179 28.47 4.25 4.08
N ALA A 180 27.57 5.11 3.58
CA ALA A 180 27.56 6.52 3.94
C ALA A 180 27.20 6.70 5.42
N GLY A 181 27.81 7.71 6.05
CA GLY A 181 27.41 8.16 7.37
C GLY A 181 26.05 8.88 7.35
N ARG A 182 25.53 9.18 8.55
CA ARG A 182 24.23 9.86 8.74
C ARG A 182 24.25 11.36 8.43
N TYR A 183 25.43 11.97 8.39
CA TYR A 183 25.58 13.40 8.16
C TYR A 183 25.57 13.73 6.66
N GLY A 184 24.79 14.74 6.28
CA GLY A 184 24.72 15.25 4.91
C GLY A 184 23.96 14.35 3.93
N THR A 185 23.23 13.35 4.43
CA THR A 185 22.42 12.41 3.64
C THR A 185 20.91 12.67 3.77
N HIS A 186 20.53 13.72 4.48
CA HIS A 186 19.16 14.20 4.72
C HIS A 186 19.07 15.68 4.38
N GLY A 187 17.99 16.10 3.70
CA GLY A 187 17.77 17.49 3.28
C GLY A 187 16.32 17.83 3.05
#